data_AF-A0A1V2YIZ3-F1
#
_entry.id   AF-A0A1V2YIZ3-F1
#
_cell.length_a   1.000
_cell.length_b   1.000
_cell.length_c   1.000
_cell.angle_alpha   90.00
_cell.angle_beta   90.00
_cell.angle_gamma   90.00
#
_symmetry.space_group_name_H-M   'P 1'
#
loop_
_entity.id
_entity.type
_entity.pdbx_description
1 polymer ?
#
loop_
_entity_poly.entity_id
_entity_poly.type
_entity_poly.pdbx_seq_one_letter_code
_entity_poly.pdbx_strand_id
1 'polypeptide(L)'
;MSQFVSCGVTPTNFQEVYYTYIQPKIRELDIFLKTSEAPYDTKEVAAILEDSEKNILHIMDKLGLTEINKVTFFKLITEVQSYIATLLTRQFSVTNSSVYTPQNIAYIYNLEKTLVEDAFYALGEEVISSGDLNLLFSNIKVSQYNFKMHIRG
;
A
#
# COMPACT_ATOMS: atom_id res chain seq x y z
N MET A 1 -35.78 4.31 24.71
CA MET A 1 -35.66 3.12 23.85
C MET A 1 -34.53 3.38 22.87
N SER A 2 -33.45 2.62 22.99
CA SER A 2 -32.17 2.84 22.32
C SER A 2 -32.29 2.80 20.80
N GLN A 3 -31.86 3.87 20.13
CA GLN A 3 -31.58 3.86 18.71
C GLN A 3 -30.24 3.13 18.51
N PHE A 4 -30.31 1.90 18.02
CA PHE A 4 -29.14 1.24 17.46
C PHE A 4 -28.75 1.99 16.18
N VAL A 5 -27.68 2.77 16.25
CA VAL A 5 -27.00 3.26 15.05
C VAL A 5 -26.35 2.05 14.39
N SER A 6 -27.03 1.48 13.39
CA SER A 6 -26.38 0.56 12.45
C SER A 6 -25.30 1.37 11.74
N CYS A 7 -24.03 1.17 12.12
CA CYS A 7 -22.89 1.72 11.40
C CYS A 7 -22.83 0.98 10.07
N GLY A 8 -23.55 1.50 9.08
CA GLY A 8 -23.69 0.90 7.76
C GLY A 8 -22.31 0.81 7.10
N VAL A 9 -21.81 -0.41 6.97
CA VAL A 9 -20.68 -0.71 6.11
C VAL A 9 -21.13 -0.38 4.68
N THR A 10 -20.70 0.74 4.13
CA THR A 10 -20.91 1.04 2.70
C THR A 10 -19.97 0.14 1.89
N PRO A 11 -20.50 -0.83 1.13
CA PRO A 11 -19.67 -1.64 0.24
C PRO A 11 -19.09 -0.73 -0.85
N THR A 12 -17.77 -0.74 -0.99
CA THR A 12 -17.07 -0.11 -2.12
C THR A 12 -16.34 -1.18 -2.92
N ASN A 13 -15.80 -0.82 -4.08
CA ASN A 13 -14.79 -1.66 -4.72
C ASN A 13 -13.39 -1.22 -4.29
N PHE A 14 -12.42 -2.12 -4.44
CA PHE A 14 -11.02 -1.84 -4.10
C PHE A 14 -10.42 -0.77 -5.03
N GLN A 15 -10.96 -0.61 -6.25
CA GLN A 15 -10.53 0.43 -7.18
C GLN A 15 -10.67 1.85 -6.59
N GLU A 16 -11.76 2.13 -5.89
CA GLU A 16 -11.93 3.42 -5.19
C GLU A 16 -10.84 3.64 -4.13
N VAL A 17 -10.53 2.61 -3.34
CA VAL A 17 -9.46 2.65 -2.34
C VAL A 17 -8.11 2.91 -3.00
N TYR A 18 -7.87 2.23 -4.12
CA TYR A 18 -6.64 2.40 -4.89
C TYR A 18 -6.49 3.84 -5.39
N TYR A 19 -7.52 4.43 -6.00
CA TYR A 19 -7.43 5.78 -6.57
C TYR A 19 -7.46 6.90 -5.54
N THR A 20 -8.16 6.74 -4.43
CA THR A 20 -8.29 7.79 -3.41
C THR A 20 -7.16 7.81 -2.40
N TYR A 21 -6.46 6.70 -2.21
CA TYR A 21 -5.42 6.58 -1.19
C TYR A 21 -4.10 6.04 -1.72
N ILE A 22 -4.09 4.84 -2.33
CA ILE A 22 -2.83 4.17 -2.71
C ILE A 22 -2.11 4.94 -3.83
N GLN A 23 -2.79 5.20 -4.94
CA GLN A 23 -2.19 5.86 -6.11
C GLN A 23 -1.66 7.26 -5.79
N PRO A 24 -2.39 8.16 -5.07
CA PRO A 24 -1.85 9.45 -4.67
C PRO A 24 -0.55 9.33 -3.88
N LYS A 25 -0.47 8.38 -2.94
CA LYS A 25 0.72 8.17 -2.10
C LYS A 25 1.91 7.63 -2.88
N ILE A 26 1.69 6.66 -3.78
CA ILE A 26 2.74 6.16 -4.67
C ILE A 26 3.24 7.28 -5.60
N ARG A 27 2.35 8.15 -6.07
CA ARG A 27 2.72 9.31 -6.90
C ARG A 27 3.54 10.33 -6.11
N GLU A 28 3.12 10.64 -4.88
CA GLU A 28 3.84 11.55 -3.98
C GLU A 28 5.26 11.05 -3.72
N LEU A 29 5.39 9.75 -3.44
CA LEU A 29 6.68 9.08 -3.29
C LEU A 29 7.54 9.14 -4.55
N ASP A 30 6.96 8.85 -5.72
CA ASP A 30 7.68 8.89 -7.01
C ASP A 30 8.20 10.31 -7.31
N ILE A 31 7.38 11.33 -7.06
CA ILE A 31 7.78 12.74 -7.20
C ILE A 31 8.93 13.04 -6.25
N PHE A 32 8.77 12.75 -4.95
CA PHE A 32 9.79 12.98 -3.92
C PHE A 32 11.15 12.36 -4.32
N LEU A 33 11.17 11.09 -4.74
CA LEU A 33 12.40 10.38 -5.13
C LEU A 33 13.05 10.91 -6.41
N LYS A 34 12.33 11.73 -7.20
CA LYS A 34 12.82 12.33 -8.46
C LYS A 34 13.20 13.79 -8.31
N THR A 35 12.56 14.52 -7.40
CA THR A 35 12.73 15.97 -7.29
C THR A 35 13.52 16.42 -6.07
N SER A 36 13.54 15.63 -4.99
CA SER A 36 14.28 16.00 -3.78
C SER A 36 15.78 15.70 -3.95
N GLU A 37 16.62 16.64 -3.50
CA GLU A 37 18.06 16.46 -3.45
C GLU A 37 18.46 15.70 -2.18
N ALA A 38 19.40 14.77 -2.30
CA ALA A 38 19.95 14.07 -1.15
C ALA A 38 20.99 14.97 -0.42
N PRO A 39 21.08 14.92 0.92
CA PRO A 39 20.35 14.03 1.82
C PRO A 39 18.89 14.47 2.04
N TYR A 40 17.99 13.50 2.06
CA TYR A 40 16.57 13.73 2.30
C TYR A 40 16.29 14.09 3.75
N ASP A 41 15.38 15.05 3.96
CA ASP A 41 14.94 15.48 5.28
C ASP A 41 14.11 14.40 5.99
N THR A 42 14.38 14.18 7.28
CA THR A 42 13.74 13.13 8.08
C THR A 42 12.25 13.36 8.29
N LYS A 43 11.78 14.62 8.32
CA LYS A 43 10.35 14.94 8.45
C LYS A 43 9.63 14.71 7.14
N GLU A 44 10.25 15.07 6.03
CA GLU A 44 9.69 14.77 4.70
C GLU A 44 9.56 13.26 4.49
N VAL A 45 10.61 12.49 4.83
CA VAL A 45 10.57 11.02 4.75
C VAL A 45 9.49 10.44 5.66
N ALA A 46 9.37 10.94 6.89
CA ALA A 46 8.33 10.51 7.82
C ALA A 46 6.92 10.79 7.27
N ALA A 47 6.70 11.96 6.69
CA ALA A 47 5.41 12.32 6.09
C ALA A 47 5.06 11.42 4.89
N ILE A 48 6.03 11.16 4.00
CA ILE A 48 5.87 10.32 2.81
C ILE A 48 5.57 8.86 3.20
N LEU A 49 6.25 8.35 4.22
CA LEU A 49 6.06 6.99 4.71
C LEU A 49 4.93 6.86 5.73
N GLU A 50 4.19 7.94 6.02
CA GLU A 50 3.10 7.99 7.00
C GLU A 50 3.51 7.45 8.38
N ASP A 51 4.71 7.83 8.82
CA ASP A 51 5.29 7.44 10.10
C ASP A 51 5.72 8.69 10.89
N SER A 52 6.13 8.52 12.14
CA SER A 52 6.70 9.58 12.95
C SER A 52 8.19 9.77 12.64
N GLU A 53 8.65 11.02 12.62
CA GLU A 53 10.08 11.34 12.50
C GLU A 53 10.91 10.61 13.57
N LYS A 54 10.37 10.48 14.79
CA LYS A 54 11.00 9.72 15.87
C LYS A 54 11.25 8.26 15.50
N ASN A 55 10.29 7.60 14.86
CA ASN A 55 10.46 6.22 14.42
C ASN A 55 11.45 6.12 13.26
N ILE A 56 11.42 7.06 12.30
CA ILE A 56 12.41 7.12 11.22
C ILE A 56 13.83 7.23 11.78
N LEU A 57 14.06 8.14 12.73
CA LEU A 57 15.36 8.29 13.40
C LEU A 57 15.76 7.02 14.16
N HIS A 58 14.82 6.35 14.83
CA HIS A 58 15.08 5.08 15.50
C HIS A 58 15.50 3.97 14.52
N ILE A 59 14.84 3.88 13.36
CA ILE A 59 15.19 2.91 12.30
C ILE A 59 16.56 3.27 11.71
N MET A 60 16.85 4.56 11.48
CA MET A 60 18.17 4.99 11.02
C MET A 60 19.28 4.56 11.98
N ASP A 61 19.10 4.75 13.28
CA ASP A 61 20.05 4.31 14.32
C ASP A 61 20.21 2.78 14.31
N LYS A 62 19.10 2.04 14.28
CA LYS A 62 19.07 0.57 14.17
C LYS A 62 19.85 0.05 12.94
N LEU A 63 19.76 0.76 11.81
CA LEU A 63 20.40 0.41 10.55
C LEU A 63 21.81 1.01 10.37
N GLY A 64 22.29 1.81 11.33
CA GLY A 64 23.58 2.50 11.25
C GLY A 64 23.64 3.55 10.12
N LEU A 65 22.52 4.23 9.84
CA LEU A 65 22.39 5.23 8.77
C LEU A 65 22.60 6.64 9.34
N THR A 66 23.57 7.37 8.80
CA THR A 66 23.83 8.77 9.16
C THR A 66 23.01 9.76 8.33
N GLU A 67 22.60 9.36 7.14
CA GLU A 67 21.85 10.19 6.19
C GLU A 67 20.87 9.35 5.35
N ILE A 68 19.84 10.00 4.84
CA ILE A 68 18.88 9.40 3.93
C ILE A 68 19.20 9.83 2.50
N ASN A 69 19.47 8.89 1.62
CA ASN A 69 19.58 9.06 0.19
C ASN A 69 18.71 8.00 -0.49
N LYS A 70 18.66 7.99 -1.82
CA LYS A 70 17.80 7.04 -2.55
C LYS A 70 18.01 5.57 -2.17
N VAL A 71 19.26 5.16 -1.93
CA VAL A 71 19.58 3.77 -1.55
C VAL A 71 19.17 3.49 -0.11
N THR A 72 19.51 4.37 0.82
CA THR A 72 19.17 4.17 2.23
C THR A 72 17.68 4.35 2.51
N PHE A 73 16.98 5.15 1.70
CA PHE A 73 15.53 5.28 1.71
C PHE A 73 14.82 3.94 1.45
N PHE A 74 15.26 3.16 0.45
CA PHE A 74 14.68 1.83 0.23
C PHE A 74 14.99 0.83 1.36
N LYS A 75 16.10 1.01 2.09
CA LYS A 75 16.36 0.24 3.32
C LYS A 75 15.44 0.65 4.47
N LEU A 76 15.07 1.93 4.55
CA LEU A 76 14.09 2.40 5.55
C LEU A 76 12.70 1.82 5.27
N ILE A 77 12.27 1.79 4.00
CA ILE A 77 10.96 1.24 3.60
C ILE A 77 10.76 -0.19 4.12
N THR A 78 11.80 -1.03 4.11
CA THR A 78 11.67 -2.43 4.54
C THR A 78 11.45 -2.61 6.05
N GLU A 79 11.70 -1.57 6.84
CA GLU A 79 11.56 -1.59 8.31
C GLU A 79 10.33 -0.80 8.79
N VAL A 80 9.84 0.15 8.00
CA VAL A 80 8.65 0.95 8.33
C VAL A 80 7.38 0.10 8.17
N GLN A 81 6.50 0.16 9.18
CA GLN A 81 5.29 -0.67 9.26
C GLN A 81 4.04 0.02 8.70
N SER A 82 4.18 1.15 8.02
CA SER A 82 3.04 1.81 7.38
C SER A 82 2.49 0.97 6.23
N TYR A 83 1.22 1.22 5.88
CA TYR A 83 0.55 0.48 4.81
C TYR A 83 1.31 0.62 3.48
N ILE A 84 1.72 1.85 3.11
CA ILE A 84 2.42 2.10 1.84
C ILE A 84 3.81 1.47 1.83
N ALA A 85 4.59 1.57 2.92
CA ALA A 85 5.90 0.95 3.01
C ALA A 85 5.81 -0.59 2.93
N THR A 86 4.83 -1.16 3.62
CA THR A 86 4.55 -2.60 3.58
C THR A 86 4.11 -3.04 2.18
N LEU A 87 3.20 -2.31 1.54
CA LEU A 87 2.73 -2.60 0.17
C LEU A 87 3.90 -2.62 -0.82
N LEU A 88 4.80 -1.62 -0.76
CA LEU A 88 5.99 -1.55 -1.61
C LEU A 88 6.92 -2.74 -1.36
N THR A 89 7.17 -3.07 -0.10
CA THR A 89 8.02 -4.22 0.27
C THR A 89 7.44 -5.53 -0.26
N ARG A 90 6.11 -5.71 -0.19
CA ARG A 90 5.41 -6.88 -0.75
C ARG A 90 5.44 -6.91 -2.27
N GLN A 91 5.31 -5.75 -2.92
CA GLN A 91 5.46 -5.65 -4.38
C GLN A 91 6.88 -6.05 -4.80
N PHE A 92 7.90 -5.64 -4.06
CA PHE A 92 9.29 -6.01 -4.35
C PHE A 92 9.55 -7.49 -4.14
N SER A 93 8.95 -8.14 -3.14
CA SER A 93 9.14 -9.58 -2.92
C SER A 93 8.45 -10.46 -3.97
N VAL A 94 7.46 -9.92 -4.69
CA VAL A 94 6.76 -10.59 -5.80
C VAL A 94 7.48 -10.41 -7.15
N THR A 95 8.62 -9.70 -7.19
CA THR A 95 9.32 -9.35 -8.44
C THR A 95 9.63 -10.53 -9.37
N ASN A 96 9.53 -10.23 -10.69
CA ASN A 96 9.73 -11.08 -11.87
C ASN A 96 8.50 -11.72 -12.54
N SER A 97 7.28 -11.32 -12.17
CA SER A 97 6.09 -11.79 -12.88
C SER A 97 5.51 -10.71 -13.79
N SER A 98 5.38 -11.01 -15.09
CA SER A 98 4.65 -10.17 -16.06
C SER A 98 3.14 -10.17 -15.84
N VAL A 99 2.67 -11.05 -14.95
CA VAL A 99 1.28 -11.27 -14.60
C VAL A 99 1.13 -11.47 -13.09
N TYR A 100 -0.06 -11.26 -12.55
CA TYR A 100 -0.36 -11.45 -11.14
C TYR A 100 -1.39 -12.57 -10.97
N THR A 101 -1.12 -13.50 -10.05
CA THR A 101 -2.09 -14.48 -9.58
C THR A 101 -2.99 -13.87 -8.49
N PRO A 102 -4.13 -14.50 -8.15
CA PRO A 102 -4.93 -14.10 -6.98
C PRO A 102 -4.10 -14.00 -5.70
N GLN A 103 -3.17 -14.94 -5.50
CA GLN A 103 -2.28 -14.95 -4.34
C GLN A 103 -1.35 -13.74 -4.31
N ASN A 104 -0.82 -13.31 -5.46
CA ASN A 104 0.01 -12.12 -5.55
C ASN A 104 -0.78 -10.87 -5.17
N ILE A 105 -1.98 -10.70 -5.73
CA ILE A 105 -2.82 -9.53 -5.47
C ILE A 105 -3.26 -9.48 -4.01
N ALA A 106 -3.73 -10.61 -3.46
CA ALA A 106 -4.11 -10.70 -2.05
C ALA A 106 -2.93 -10.33 -1.12
N TYR A 107 -1.74 -10.83 -1.42
CA TYR A 107 -0.55 -10.54 -0.66
C TYR A 107 -0.14 -9.06 -0.77
N ILE A 108 0.11 -8.55 -1.98
CA ILE A 108 0.59 -7.17 -2.22
C ILE A 108 -0.31 -6.14 -1.56
N TYR A 109 -1.62 -6.25 -1.77
CA TYR A 109 -2.60 -5.24 -1.35
C TYR A 109 -3.20 -5.49 0.04
N ASN A 110 -2.79 -6.57 0.71
CA ASN A 110 -3.35 -6.99 2.00
C ASN A 110 -4.86 -7.24 1.94
N LEU A 111 -5.31 -7.96 0.91
CA LEU A 111 -6.72 -8.26 0.68
C LEU A 111 -7.06 -9.69 1.12
N GLU A 112 -8.32 -9.90 1.49
CA GLU A 112 -8.83 -11.24 1.74
C GLU A 112 -8.77 -12.06 0.45
N LYS A 113 -8.16 -13.23 0.53
CA LYS A 113 -7.87 -14.07 -0.65
C LYS A 113 -9.14 -14.46 -1.41
N THR A 114 -10.20 -14.81 -0.69
CA THR A 114 -11.52 -15.18 -1.24
C THR A 114 -12.10 -14.09 -2.12
N LEU A 115 -12.07 -12.83 -1.67
CA LEU A 115 -12.56 -11.67 -2.44
C LEU A 115 -11.77 -11.45 -3.73
N VAL A 116 -10.48 -11.75 -3.71
CA VAL A 116 -9.63 -11.68 -4.90
C VAL A 116 -9.94 -12.84 -5.84
N GLU A 117 -10.03 -14.07 -5.34
CA GLU A 117 -10.38 -15.26 -6.13
C GLU A 117 -11.73 -15.12 -6.83
N ASP A 118 -12.75 -14.60 -6.13
CA ASP A 118 -14.07 -14.32 -6.69
C ASP A 118 -14.00 -13.30 -7.84
N ALA A 119 -13.14 -12.28 -7.71
CA ALA A 119 -12.96 -11.28 -8.75
C ALA A 119 -12.24 -11.85 -9.99
N PHE A 120 -11.25 -12.73 -9.81
CA PHE A 120 -10.62 -13.46 -10.93
C PHE A 120 -11.62 -14.40 -11.61
N TYR A 121 -12.41 -15.14 -10.83
CA TYR A 121 -13.46 -16.01 -11.35
C TYR A 121 -14.51 -15.23 -12.17
N ALA A 122 -14.92 -14.05 -11.68
CA ALA A 122 -15.87 -13.18 -12.39
C ALA A 122 -15.32 -12.65 -13.73
N LEU A 123 -13.99 -12.48 -13.84
CA LEU A 123 -13.33 -12.08 -15.08
C LEU A 123 -13.05 -13.27 -16.02
N GLY A 124 -13.15 -14.50 -15.52
CA GLY A 124 -12.78 -15.70 -16.28
C GLY A 124 -11.27 -15.82 -16.50
N GLU A 125 -10.45 -15.20 -15.63
CA GLU A 125 -9.00 -15.14 -15.75
C GLU A 125 -8.33 -15.91 -14.61
N GLU A 126 -7.21 -16.59 -14.89
CA GLU A 126 -6.37 -17.24 -13.87
C GLU A 126 -5.22 -16.33 -13.40
N VAL A 127 -4.79 -15.43 -14.28
CA VAL A 127 -3.71 -14.46 -14.06
C VAL A 127 -4.09 -13.13 -14.73
N ILE A 128 -3.58 -12.02 -14.22
CA ILE A 128 -3.87 -10.70 -14.79
C ILE A 128 -2.61 -9.90 -15.08
N SER A 129 -2.60 -9.15 -16.18
CA SER A 129 -1.49 -8.24 -16.49
C SER A 129 -1.55 -6.98 -15.61
N SER A 130 -0.44 -6.23 -15.54
CA SER A 130 -0.44 -4.92 -14.88
C SER A 130 -1.41 -3.91 -15.52
N GLY A 131 -1.67 -4.04 -16.83
CA GLY A 131 -2.58 -3.15 -17.57
C GLY A 131 -4.05 -3.33 -17.18
N ASP A 132 -4.42 -4.53 -16.72
CA ASP A 132 -5.80 -4.89 -16.43
C ASP A 132 -6.12 -4.86 -14.92
N LEU A 133 -5.17 -4.48 -14.07
CA LEU A 133 -5.38 -4.38 -12.62
C LEU A 133 -6.58 -3.51 -12.24
N ASN A 134 -6.83 -2.44 -12.99
CA ASN A 134 -7.99 -1.58 -12.77
C ASN A 134 -9.31 -2.33 -12.95
N LEU A 135 -9.39 -3.22 -13.92
CA LEU A 135 -10.57 -4.05 -14.17
C LEU A 135 -10.77 -5.01 -13.00
N LEU A 136 -9.72 -5.68 -12.54
CA LEU A 136 -9.75 -6.55 -11.36
C LEU A 136 -10.19 -5.79 -10.10
N PHE A 137 -9.59 -4.65 -9.80
CA PHE A 137 -9.89 -3.88 -8.59
C PHE A 137 -11.34 -3.39 -8.54
N SER A 138 -11.98 -3.19 -9.70
CA SER A 138 -13.40 -2.81 -9.76
C SER A 138 -14.35 -3.95 -9.36
N ASN A 139 -13.87 -5.20 -9.49
CA ASN A 139 -14.59 -6.43 -9.15
C ASN A 139 -14.37 -6.89 -7.70
N ILE A 140 -13.27 -6.49 -7.06
CA ILE A 140 -13.02 -6.81 -5.64
C ILE A 140 -13.89 -5.91 -4.75
N LYS A 141 -14.85 -6.49 -4.03
CA LYS A 141 -15.72 -5.77 -3.09
C LYS A 141 -15.08 -5.69 -1.71
N VAL A 142 -14.90 -4.49 -1.17
CA VAL A 142 -14.30 -4.27 0.16
C VAL A 142 -15.17 -3.37 1.02
N SER A 143 -15.08 -3.58 2.34
CA SER A 143 -15.67 -2.68 3.33
C SER A 143 -14.80 -1.43 3.49
N GLN A 144 -15.37 -0.23 3.29
CA GLN A 144 -14.66 1.04 3.52
C GLN A 144 -14.14 1.17 4.97
N TYR A 145 -14.78 0.49 5.92
CA TYR A 145 -14.43 0.54 7.35
C TYR A 145 -13.12 -0.23 7.64
N ASN A 146 -12.93 -1.40 7.02
CA ASN A 146 -11.78 -2.25 7.32
C ASN A 146 -10.47 -1.64 6.83
N PHE A 147 -10.49 -0.90 5.72
CA PHE A 147 -9.29 -0.27 5.18
C PHE A 147 -8.85 0.95 6.00
N LYS A 148 -9.78 1.81 6.43
CA LYS A 148 -9.47 2.96 7.28
C LYS A 148 -8.91 2.58 8.65
N MET A 149 -9.30 1.42 9.20
CA MET A 149 -8.76 0.89 10.45
C MET A 149 -7.32 0.37 10.30
N HIS A 150 -6.94 -0.16 9.13
CA HIS A 150 -5.58 -0.65 8.87
C HIS A 150 -4.58 0.46 8.52
N ILE A 151 -5.05 1.65 8.11
CA ILE A 151 -4.20 2.83 7.86
C ILE A 151 -3.92 3.63 9.14
N ARG A 152 -4.79 3.53 10.15
CA ARG A 152 -4.72 4.32 11.40
C ARG A 152 -4.23 3.54 12.62
N GLY A 153 -3.93 2.25 12.44
CA GLY A 153 -3.45 1.35 13.48
C GLY A 153 -1.95 1.46 13.68
#